data_AF-A0A6L7Q075-F1
#
_entry.id   AF-A0A6L7Q075-F1
#
_cell.length_a   1.000
_cell.length_b   1.000
_cell.length_c   1.000
_cell.angle_alpha   90.00
_cell.angle_beta   90.00
_cell.angle_gamma   90.00
#
_symmetry.space_group_name_H-M   'P 1'
#
loop_
_entity.id
_entity.type
_entity.pdbx_description
1 polymer ?
#
loop_
_entity_poly.entity_id
_entity_poly.type
_entity_poly.pdbx_seq_one_letter_code
_entity_poly.pdbx_strand_id
1 'polypeptide(L)'
;MAPPSSAGTLTPGQRIRLARENLALAMALYAASHRGLITAAFVPAGAELYLDNGETADASVPLEVTDHQSLLRCAGNQVRGAFALSALQTQRELEAAYPGGSPLAESDANLWATRAAIYLIARCMGRDLIAPTWDVPPEYRQSFTAPALDFALDADGLHGQEVRWEHLGGLTRYLDLTLFLSLCLDGWDVSEAAGVVASGDYGETGDLATRQSREATPVSPFGGSDGYGSGSGRLRRGVGSSGHDGAEARAGWIAPDGLPAPRIAVASQATELGPVEDFVTDACATGGRAMMLAGELYASYAYWCLDNGYLAHSQRKFGLELAARGYERKRRGKGRHWWIGVQYRESVT
;
A
#
# COMPACT_ATOMS: atom_id res chain seq x y z
N MET A 1 41.44 -10.52 6.74
CA MET A 1 41.61 -9.28 7.53
C MET A 1 40.41 -8.41 7.21
N ALA A 2 39.37 -8.45 8.05
CA ALA A 2 38.15 -7.69 7.83
C ALA A 2 38.43 -6.20 8.05
N PRO A 3 37.87 -5.27 7.25
CA PRO A 3 38.04 -3.85 7.49
C PRO A 3 37.36 -3.46 8.81
N PRO A 4 37.87 -2.42 9.50
CA PRO A 4 37.35 -2.00 10.79
C PRO A 4 35.89 -1.53 10.65
N SER A 5 35.02 -2.10 11.49
CA SER A 5 33.63 -1.70 11.64
C SER A 5 33.57 -0.26 12.18
N SER A 6 33.27 0.71 11.32
CA SER A 6 32.92 2.06 11.75
C SER A 6 31.49 2.06 12.28
N ALA A 7 31.33 2.23 13.58
CA ALA A 7 30.03 2.47 14.20
C ALA A 7 29.39 3.75 13.62
N GLY A 8 28.20 3.63 13.05
CA GLY A 8 27.20 4.71 13.02
C GLY A 8 26.82 5.38 11.70
N THR A 9 27.45 5.06 10.56
CA THR A 9 27.03 5.64 9.26
C THR A 9 26.61 4.55 8.29
N LEU A 10 25.37 4.61 7.79
CA LEU A 10 24.86 3.69 6.79
C LEU A 10 25.72 3.70 5.53
N THR A 11 25.89 2.56 4.85
CA THR A 11 26.50 2.53 3.51
C THR A 11 25.59 3.20 2.48
N PRO A 12 26.11 3.65 1.32
CA PRO A 12 25.28 4.13 0.21
C PRO A 12 24.19 3.11 -0.20
N GLY A 13 24.56 1.84 -0.32
CA GLY A 13 23.61 0.75 -0.62
C GLY A 13 22.53 0.61 0.45
N GLN A 14 22.88 0.68 1.74
CA GLN A 14 21.91 0.67 2.83
C GLN A 14 20.93 1.84 2.77
N ARG A 15 21.39 3.06 2.45
CA ARG A 15 20.50 4.23 2.30
C ARG A 15 19.51 4.06 1.15
N ILE A 16 19.92 3.46 0.04
CA ILE A 16 19.02 3.12 -1.07
C ILE A 16 17.98 2.09 -0.63
N ARG A 17 18.40 1.05 0.09
CA ARG A 17 17.47 0.01 0.58
C ARG A 17 16.41 0.55 1.54
N LEU A 18 16.77 1.45 2.46
CA LEU A 18 15.78 2.09 3.33
C LEU A 18 14.73 2.88 2.53
N ALA A 19 15.15 3.64 1.51
CA ALA A 19 14.22 4.37 0.65
C ALA A 19 13.34 3.42 -0.20
N ARG A 20 13.92 2.30 -0.66
CA ARG A 20 13.21 1.22 -1.35
C ARG A 20 12.17 0.55 -0.46
N GLU A 21 12.52 0.23 0.78
CA GLU A 21 11.63 -0.38 1.78
C GLU A 21 10.46 0.55 2.12
N ASN A 22 10.72 1.85 2.29
CA ASN A 22 9.66 2.85 2.48
C ASN A 22 8.68 2.88 1.29
N LEU A 23 9.17 2.78 0.05
CA LEU A 23 8.31 2.67 -1.13
C LEU A 23 7.52 1.35 -1.14
N ALA A 24 8.17 0.22 -0.86
CA ALA A 24 7.51 -1.08 -0.80
C ALA A 24 6.40 -1.11 0.28
N LEU A 25 6.65 -0.51 1.44
CA LEU A 25 5.65 -0.33 2.50
C LEU A 25 4.49 0.55 2.02
N ALA A 26 4.76 1.70 1.38
CA ALA A 26 3.72 2.55 0.83
C ALA A 26 2.84 1.81 -0.20
N MET A 27 3.46 1.01 -1.08
CA MET A 27 2.74 0.16 -2.04
C MET A 27 1.87 -0.87 -1.35
N ALA A 28 2.38 -1.53 -0.31
CA ALA A 28 1.62 -2.51 0.48
C ALA A 28 0.41 -1.86 1.18
N LEU A 29 0.60 -0.68 1.79
CA LEU A 29 -0.49 0.07 2.43
C LEU A 29 -1.55 0.52 1.41
N TYR A 30 -1.14 0.96 0.22
CA TYR A 30 -2.06 1.28 -0.87
C TYR A 30 -2.85 0.06 -1.34
N ALA A 31 -2.18 -1.07 -1.54
CA ALA A 31 -2.81 -2.32 -1.93
C ALA A 31 -3.80 -2.82 -0.86
N ALA A 32 -3.40 -2.77 0.41
CA ALA A 32 -4.25 -3.12 1.54
C ALA A 32 -5.47 -2.19 1.64
N SER A 33 -5.29 -0.89 1.40
CA SER A 33 -6.39 0.07 1.31
C SER A 33 -7.33 -0.29 0.15
N HIS A 34 -6.82 -0.54 -1.05
CA HIS A 34 -7.64 -0.91 -2.22
C HIS A 34 -8.39 -2.23 -2.05
N ARG A 35 -7.83 -3.16 -1.26
CA ARG A 35 -8.48 -4.44 -0.91
C ARG A 35 -9.46 -4.30 0.26
N GLY A 36 -9.56 -3.12 0.89
CA GLY A 36 -10.40 -2.87 2.06
C GLY A 36 -9.89 -3.50 3.36
N LEU A 37 -8.63 -3.97 3.38
CA LEU A 37 -7.97 -4.47 4.60
C LEU A 37 -7.63 -3.31 5.55
N ILE A 38 -7.31 -2.15 4.98
CA ILE A 38 -7.22 -0.87 5.69
C ILE A 38 -8.39 0.00 5.22
N THR A 39 -9.08 0.62 6.18
CA THR A 39 -10.25 1.47 5.94
C THR A 39 -10.08 2.78 6.68
N ALA A 40 -10.79 3.82 6.25
CA ALA A 40 -10.75 5.14 6.88
C ALA A 40 -11.11 5.09 8.38
N ALA A 41 -11.94 4.12 8.79
CA ALA A 41 -12.29 3.93 10.19
C ALA A 41 -11.12 3.48 11.07
N PHE A 42 -10.06 2.90 10.49
CA PHE A 42 -8.84 2.53 11.20
C PHE A 42 -7.82 3.67 11.29
N VAL A 43 -8.06 4.80 10.59
CA VAL A 43 -7.21 5.99 10.66
C VAL A 43 -7.87 6.96 11.64
N PRO A 44 -7.33 7.15 12.86
CA PRO A 44 -7.92 8.06 13.83
C PRO A 44 -8.05 9.46 13.24
N ALA A 45 -9.18 10.13 13.42
CA ALA A 45 -9.41 11.53 12.99
C ALA A 45 -8.60 12.57 13.81
N GLY A 46 -7.47 12.14 14.36
CA GLY A 46 -6.70 12.74 15.44
C GLY A 46 -5.99 11.60 16.15
N ALA A 47 -4.73 11.36 15.81
CA ALA A 47 -3.95 10.33 16.46
C ALA A 47 -3.20 10.97 17.62
N GLU A 48 -3.72 10.83 18.84
CA GLU A 48 -2.86 10.91 20.03
C GLU A 48 -1.89 9.73 19.93
N LEU A 49 -0.65 10.00 19.54
CA LEU A 49 0.42 9.01 19.54
C LEU A 49 0.90 8.85 20.98
N TYR A 50 0.75 7.65 21.53
CA TYR A 50 1.36 7.30 22.81
C TYR A 50 2.84 7.06 22.58
N LEU A 51 3.67 7.95 23.10
CA LEU A 51 5.11 7.83 23.09
C LEU A 51 5.54 6.82 24.17
N ASP A 52 6.72 6.21 24.00
CA ASP A 52 7.27 5.22 24.95
C ASP A 52 7.45 5.77 26.37
N ASN A 53 7.49 7.09 26.52
CA ASN A 53 7.56 7.79 27.81
C ASN A 53 6.18 7.99 28.48
N GLY A 54 5.10 7.49 27.87
CA GLY A 54 3.73 7.61 28.37
C GLY A 54 3.06 8.95 28.05
N GLU A 55 3.72 9.85 27.32
CA GLU A 55 3.13 11.10 26.86
C GLU A 55 2.28 10.87 25.60
N THR A 56 1.20 11.64 25.46
CA THR A 56 0.44 11.72 24.21
C THR A 56 0.99 12.87 23.36
N ALA A 57 1.42 12.54 22.15
CA ALA A 57 1.73 13.54 21.13
C ALA A 57 0.50 13.70 20.24
N ASP A 58 -0.01 14.92 20.12
CA ASP A 58 -1.01 15.26 19.13
C ASP A 58 -0.33 15.20 17.76
N ALA A 59 -0.55 14.10 17.03
CA ALA A 59 -0.07 14.05 15.67
C ALA A 59 -0.86 15.09 14.89
N SER A 60 -0.19 16.13 14.43
CA SER A 60 -0.72 16.89 13.30
C SER A 60 -0.93 15.88 12.18
N VAL A 61 -2.17 15.47 11.97
CA VAL A 61 -2.57 14.64 10.83
C VAL A 61 -3.00 15.63 9.75
N PRO A 62 -2.09 16.09 8.86
CA PRO A 62 -2.45 17.03 7.79
C PRO A 62 -3.43 16.42 6.77
N LEU A 63 -3.82 15.16 6.95
CA LEU A 63 -4.69 14.40 6.08
C LEU A 63 -5.95 14.01 6.85
N GLU A 64 -7.01 14.79 6.69
CA GLU A 64 -8.35 14.37 7.11
C GLU A 64 -8.79 13.20 6.21
N VAL A 65 -8.69 11.99 6.75
CA VAL A 65 -9.19 10.76 6.11
C VAL A 65 -10.62 10.54 6.59
N THR A 66 -11.58 11.09 5.86
CA THR A 66 -13.01 11.06 6.23
C THR A 66 -13.74 9.83 5.67
N ASP A 67 -13.24 9.27 4.58
CA ASP A 67 -13.85 8.14 3.88
C ASP A 67 -12.81 7.29 3.12
N HIS A 68 -13.26 6.17 2.56
CA HIS A 68 -12.38 5.25 1.84
C HIS A 68 -11.74 5.86 0.57
N GLN A 69 -12.41 6.79 -0.11
CA GLN A 69 -11.84 7.47 -1.28
C GLN A 69 -10.71 8.41 -0.88
N SER A 70 -10.89 9.15 0.22
CA SER A 70 -9.87 9.99 0.83
C SER A 70 -8.66 9.17 1.30
N LEU A 71 -8.88 7.97 1.85
CA LEU A 71 -7.81 7.03 2.21
C LEU A 71 -7.02 6.59 0.98
N LEU A 72 -7.69 6.13 -0.08
CA LEU A 72 -7.03 5.68 -1.31
C LEU A 72 -6.20 6.81 -1.94
N ARG A 73 -6.73 8.04 -1.94
CA ARG A 73 -6.00 9.23 -2.38
C ARG A 73 -4.76 9.48 -1.53
N CYS A 74 -4.87 9.43 -0.21
CA CYS A 74 -3.74 9.65 0.70
C CYS A 74 -2.67 8.56 0.56
N ALA A 75 -3.08 7.29 0.51
CA ALA A 75 -2.17 6.16 0.30
C ALA A 75 -1.49 6.26 -1.08
N GLY A 76 -2.22 6.63 -2.14
CA GLY A 76 -1.65 6.84 -3.47
C GLY A 76 -0.68 8.01 -3.54
N ASN A 77 -0.97 9.11 -2.82
CA ASN A 77 -0.03 10.21 -2.64
C ASN A 77 1.25 9.75 -1.91
N GLN A 78 1.12 8.87 -0.93
CA GLN A 78 2.27 8.35 -0.20
C GLN A 78 3.14 7.45 -1.06
N VAL A 79 2.55 6.63 -1.95
CA VAL A 79 3.31 5.88 -2.96
C VAL A 79 4.08 6.84 -3.89
N ARG A 80 3.43 7.91 -4.38
CA ARG A 80 4.10 8.93 -5.23
C ARG A 80 5.27 9.60 -4.51
N GLY A 81 5.05 10.04 -3.27
CA GLY A 81 6.09 10.67 -2.46
C GLY A 81 7.25 9.73 -2.17
N ALA A 82 6.97 8.49 -1.79
CA ALA A 82 7.99 7.48 -1.54
C ALA A 82 8.78 7.10 -2.82
N PHE A 83 8.10 7.04 -3.96
CA PHE A 83 8.72 6.81 -5.25
C PHE A 83 9.70 7.93 -5.60
N ALA A 84 9.25 9.18 -5.53
CA ALA A 84 10.11 10.33 -5.81
C ALA A 84 11.30 10.43 -4.84
N LEU A 85 11.07 10.23 -3.54
CA LEU A 85 12.13 10.19 -2.53
C LEU A 85 13.16 9.11 -2.85
N SER A 86 12.71 7.90 -3.19
CA SER A 86 13.62 6.79 -3.53
C SER A 86 14.45 7.09 -4.78
N ALA A 87 13.88 7.75 -5.79
CA ALA A 87 14.60 8.08 -7.02
C ALA A 87 15.67 9.15 -6.76
N LEU A 88 15.29 10.23 -6.06
CA LEU A 88 16.21 11.32 -5.70
C LEU A 88 17.32 10.84 -4.77
N GLN A 89 16.99 10.03 -3.77
CA GLN A 89 17.96 9.45 -2.85
C GLN A 89 18.92 8.51 -3.57
N THR A 90 18.40 7.62 -4.45
CA THR A 90 19.25 6.72 -5.24
C THR A 90 20.19 7.49 -6.15
N GLN A 91 19.67 8.50 -6.87
CA GLN A 91 20.50 9.33 -7.75
C GLN A 91 21.61 10.06 -6.98
N ARG A 92 21.30 10.61 -5.81
CA ARG A 92 22.30 11.27 -4.96
C ARG A 92 23.42 10.32 -4.53
N GLU A 93 23.09 9.08 -4.16
CA GLU A 93 24.11 8.08 -3.78
C GLU A 93 24.96 7.66 -4.98
N LEU A 94 24.36 7.53 -6.17
CA LEU A 94 25.09 7.25 -7.40
C LEU A 94 26.05 8.39 -7.78
N GLU A 95 25.62 9.65 -7.66
CA GLU A 95 26.50 10.80 -7.93
C GLU A 95 27.70 10.86 -6.98
N ALA A 96 27.49 10.48 -5.71
CA ALA A 96 28.56 10.40 -4.72
C ALA A 96 29.54 9.24 -5.02
N ALA A 97 29.02 8.09 -5.46
CA ALA A 97 29.83 6.91 -5.77
C ALA A 97 30.56 7.00 -7.11
N TYR A 98 30.03 7.76 -8.06
CA TYR A 98 30.58 7.94 -9.41
C TYR A 98 30.76 9.43 -9.74
N PRO A 99 31.69 10.15 -9.09
CA PRO A 99 31.84 11.59 -9.26
C PRO A 99 32.19 11.96 -10.71
N GLY A 100 31.35 12.76 -11.35
CA GLY A 100 31.54 13.18 -12.76
C GLY A 100 31.28 12.09 -13.80
N GLY A 101 30.88 10.88 -13.37
CA GLY A 101 30.54 9.78 -14.26
C GLY A 101 29.12 9.89 -14.78
N SER A 102 28.96 10.24 -16.06
CA SER A 102 27.67 10.14 -16.74
C SER A 102 27.25 8.66 -16.82
N PRO A 103 25.97 8.33 -16.57
CA PRO A 103 25.42 7.00 -16.88
C PRO A 103 25.75 6.50 -18.28
N LEU A 104 25.93 7.39 -19.26
CA LEU A 104 26.26 7.02 -20.64
C LEU A 104 27.69 6.49 -20.82
N ALA A 105 28.57 6.67 -19.83
CA ALA A 105 29.94 6.16 -19.85
C ALA A 105 30.05 4.71 -19.34
N GLU A 106 28.96 4.13 -18.83
CA GLU A 106 28.95 2.78 -18.31
C GLU A 106 29.15 1.74 -19.41
N SER A 107 30.03 0.77 -19.14
CA SER A 107 30.35 -0.31 -20.10
C SER A 107 29.44 -1.53 -19.95
N ASP A 108 28.95 -1.81 -18.73
CA ASP A 108 28.01 -2.90 -18.49
C ASP A 108 26.59 -2.46 -18.86
N ALA A 109 25.88 -3.26 -19.66
CA ALA A 109 24.55 -2.92 -20.15
C ALA A 109 23.50 -2.78 -19.03
N ASN A 110 23.56 -3.62 -17.99
CA ASN A 110 22.61 -3.57 -16.89
C ASN A 110 22.85 -2.32 -16.02
N LEU A 111 24.11 -2.03 -15.72
CA LEU A 111 24.47 -0.83 -14.95
C LEU A 111 24.19 0.46 -15.74
N TRP A 112 24.52 0.47 -17.04
CA TRP A 112 24.21 1.55 -17.98
C TRP A 112 22.72 1.88 -18.00
N ALA A 113 21.88 0.90 -18.31
CA ALA A 113 20.45 1.12 -18.43
C ALA A 113 19.80 1.50 -17.09
N THR A 114 20.21 0.85 -16.00
CA THR A 114 19.63 1.11 -14.68
C THR A 114 20.00 2.49 -14.16
N ARG A 115 21.27 2.91 -14.30
CA ARG A 115 21.70 4.26 -13.91
C ARG A 115 21.07 5.34 -14.79
N ALA A 116 20.93 5.10 -16.09
CA ALA A 116 20.24 6.02 -16.98
C ALA A 116 18.77 6.21 -16.58
N ALA A 117 18.07 5.12 -16.27
CA ALA A 117 16.69 5.17 -15.79
C ALA A 117 16.55 5.99 -14.49
N ILE A 118 17.37 5.71 -13.47
CA ILE A 118 17.33 6.48 -12.20
C ILE A 118 17.66 7.96 -12.43
N TYR A 119 18.68 8.26 -13.24
CA TYR A 119 19.03 9.64 -13.60
C TYR A 119 17.85 10.38 -14.22
N LEU A 120 17.20 9.78 -15.22
CA LEU A 120 16.06 10.40 -15.90
C LEU A 120 14.87 10.58 -14.95
N ILE A 121 14.52 9.58 -14.14
CA ILE A 121 13.42 9.70 -13.17
C ILE A 121 13.71 10.81 -12.15
N ALA A 122 14.88 10.78 -11.51
CA ALA A 122 15.27 11.74 -10.50
C ALA A 122 15.26 13.18 -11.03
N ARG A 123 15.71 13.36 -12.28
CA ARG A 123 15.66 14.65 -12.97
C ARG A 123 14.25 15.20 -13.14
N CYS A 124 13.27 14.34 -13.42
CA CYS A 124 11.86 14.73 -13.55
C CYS A 124 11.28 15.09 -12.17
N MET A 125 11.50 14.23 -11.18
CA MET A 125 11.00 14.42 -9.80
C MET A 125 11.60 15.65 -9.12
N GLY A 126 12.86 15.99 -9.44
CA GLY A 126 13.54 17.18 -8.92
C GLY A 126 12.93 18.50 -9.41
N ARG A 127 12.08 18.49 -10.45
CA ARG A 127 11.40 19.67 -10.96
C ARG A 127 9.96 19.80 -10.47
N ASP A 128 9.20 18.72 -10.56
CA ASP A 128 7.81 18.67 -10.14
C ASP A 128 7.50 17.30 -9.53
N LEU A 129 7.12 17.29 -8.26
CA LEU A 129 6.76 16.08 -7.53
C LEU A 129 5.27 15.73 -7.67
N ILE A 130 4.43 16.68 -8.07
CA ILE A 130 2.98 16.54 -8.13
C ILE A 130 2.55 16.05 -9.52
N ALA A 131 3.11 16.66 -10.57
CA ALA A 131 2.81 16.33 -11.97
C ALA A 131 4.10 16.24 -12.81
N PRO A 132 5.02 15.31 -12.49
CA PRO A 132 6.27 15.15 -13.20
C PRO A 132 6.06 14.85 -14.68
N THR A 133 6.79 15.57 -15.52
CA THR A 133 6.93 15.29 -16.94
C THR A 133 8.36 14.86 -17.25
N TRP A 134 8.52 13.97 -18.21
CA TRP A 134 9.81 13.48 -18.65
C TRP A 134 10.67 14.61 -19.22
N ASP A 135 11.80 14.89 -18.58
CA ASP A 135 12.83 15.76 -19.14
C ASP A 135 14.02 14.96 -19.63
N VAL A 136 13.89 14.38 -20.83
CA VAL A 136 14.96 13.58 -21.46
C VAL A 136 15.92 14.47 -22.27
N PRO A 137 17.20 14.62 -21.84
CA PRO A 137 18.20 15.34 -22.63
C PRO A 137 18.46 14.63 -23.97
N PRO A 138 18.87 15.35 -25.03
CA PRO A 138 19.07 14.77 -26.36
C PRO A 138 19.93 13.50 -26.39
N GLU A 139 21.01 13.48 -25.62
CA GLU A 139 21.95 12.36 -25.51
C GLU A 139 21.37 11.12 -24.79
N TYR A 140 20.23 11.26 -24.12
CA TYR A 140 19.49 10.15 -23.49
C TYR A 140 18.26 9.72 -24.32
N ARG A 141 17.99 10.29 -25.49
CA ARG A 141 16.85 9.91 -26.33
C ARG A 141 17.16 8.65 -27.12
N GLN A 142 17.20 7.54 -26.41
CA GLN A 142 17.51 6.21 -26.92
C GLN A 142 16.90 5.15 -26.01
N SER A 143 16.89 3.91 -26.47
CA SER A 143 16.42 2.79 -25.66
C SER A 143 17.53 2.25 -24.76
N PHE A 144 17.23 2.10 -23.48
CA PHE A 144 18.11 1.55 -22.46
C PHE A 144 17.61 0.16 -22.04
N THR A 145 18.44 -0.86 -22.17
CA THR A 145 18.04 -2.24 -21.87
C THR A 145 19.00 -2.89 -20.88
N ALA A 146 18.45 -3.49 -19.82
CA ALA A 146 19.15 -4.33 -18.86
C ALA A 146 18.63 -5.78 -18.98
N PRO A 147 19.23 -6.62 -19.85
CA PRO A 147 18.70 -7.95 -20.14
C PRO A 147 18.62 -8.88 -18.93
N ALA A 148 19.58 -8.78 -18.00
CA ALA A 148 19.60 -9.65 -16.81
C ALA A 148 18.50 -9.29 -15.81
N LEU A 149 17.92 -8.10 -15.91
CA LEU A 149 16.85 -7.59 -15.05
C LEU A 149 15.48 -7.62 -15.73
N ASP A 150 15.40 -8.09 -16.98
CA ASP A 150 14.19 -8.02 -17.81
C ASP A 150 13.59 -6.60 -17.82
N PHE A 151 14.47 -5.62 -18.05
CA PHE A 151 14.12 -4.20 -18.03
C PHE A 151 14.51 -3.53 -19.35
N ALA A 152 13.60 -2.71 -19.86
CA ALA A 152 13.84 -1.80 -20.95
C ALA A 152 13.11 -0.48 -20.70
N LEU A 153 13.79 0.63 -20.98
CA LEU A 153 13.22 1.98 -21.00
C LEU A 153 13.49 2.56 -22.38
N ASP A 154 12.44 2.71 -23.18
CA ASP A 154 12.53 3.48 -24.41
C ASP A 154 12.36 4.96 -24.10
N ALA A 155 13.48 5.68 -23.98
CA ALA A 155 13.45 7.10 -23.67
C ALA A 155 13.27 7.97 -24.93
N ASP A 156 13.27 7.36 -26.13
CA ASP A 156 12.95 8.08 -27.34
C ASP A 156 11.46 8.47 -27.35
N GLY A 157 11.19 9.74 -27.66
CA GLY A 157 9.83 10.29 -27.64
C GLY A 157 9.18 10.50 -26.26
N LEU A 158 9.81 10.13 -25.13
CA LEU A 158 9.23 10.38 -23.80
C LEU A 158 9.28 11.85 -23.39
N HIS A 159 10.21 12.64 -23.92
CA HIS A 159 10.38 14.05 -23.52
C HIS A 159 9.06 14.84 -23.60
N GLY A 160 8.68 15.49 -22.49
CA GLY A 160 7.45 16.26 -22.34
C GLY A 160 6.20 15.44 -22.00
N GLN A 161 6.26 14.10 -22.05
CA GLN A 161 5.16 13.24 -21.62
C GLN A 161 5.08 13.17 -20.09
N GLU A 162 3.89 12.89 -19.57
CA GLU A 162 3.68 12.64 -18.15
C GLU A 162 4.45 11.38 -17.70
N VAL A 163 5.11 11.44 -16.54
CA VAL A 163 5.83 10.26 -16.02
C VAL A 163 4.83 9.24 -15.52
N ARG A 164 4.77 8.09 -16.20
CA ARG A 164 3.99 6.92 -15.78
C ARG A 164 4.90 5.77 -15.36
N TRP A 165 4.46 4.98 -14.38
CA TRP A 165 5.24 3.83 -13.88
C TRP A 165 5.32 2.70 -14.90
N GLU A 166 4.36 2.61 -15.82
CA GLU A 166 4.33 1.63 -16.91
C GLU A 166 5.52 1.79 -17.87
N HIS A 167 6.04 3.03 -18.03
CA HIS A 167 7.28 3.27 -18.79
C HIS A 167 8.50 2.55 -18.19
N LEU A 168 8.44 2.19 -16.90
CA LEU A 168 9.50 1.50 -16.17
C LEU A 168 9.24 0.00 -16.03
N GLY A 169 8.14 -0.52 -16.60
CA GLY A 169 7.65 -1.88 -16.30
C GLY A 169 6.93 -1.98 -14.95
N GLY A 170 6.49 -0.86 -14.38
CA GLY A 170 5.77 -0.78 -13.11
C GLY A 170 6.69 -0.62 -11.89
N LEU A 171 6.08 -0.39 -10.72
CA LEU A 171 6.81 -0.13 -9.48
C LEU A 171 7.62 -1.34 -9.00
N THR A 172 7.16 -2.56 -9.24
CA THR A 172 7.90 -3.78 -8.89
C THR A 172 9.25 -3.83 -9.62
N ARG A 173 9.25 -3.53 -10.93
CA ARG A 173 10.48 -3.49 -11.71
C ARG A 173 11.40 -2.37 -11.23
N TYR A 174 10.86 -1.22 -10.86
CA TYR A 174 11.64 -0.14 -10.24
C TYR A 174 12.27 -0.54 -8.89
N LEU A 175 11.59 -1.32 -8.05
CA LEU A 175 12.17 -1.87 -6.82
C LEU A 175 13.33 -2.84 -7.10
N ASP A 176 13.26 -3.59 -8.20
CA ASP A 176 14.35 -4.47 -8.65
C ASP A 176 15.58 -3.65 -9.11
N LEU A 177 15.36 -2.57 -9.86
CA LEU A 177 16.42 -1.65 -10.29
C LEU A 177 17.16 -1.00 -9.10
N THR A 178 16.41 -0.51 -8.12
CA THR A 178 17.00 0.11 -6.92
C THR A 178 17.74 -0.89 -6.04
N LEU A 179 17.24 -2.14 -5.95
CA LEU A 179 17.96 -3.21 -5.25
C LEU A 179 19.28 -3.54 -5.97
N PHE A 180 19.24 -3.76 -7.28
CA PHE A 180 20.43 -4.03 -8.10
C PHE A 180 21.52 -2.98 -7.87
N LEU A 181 21.18 -1.69 -7.99
CA LEU A 181 22.13 -0.60 -7.75
C LEU A 181 22.66 -0.58 -6.31
N SER A 182 21.82 -0.89 -5.32
CA SER A 182 22.25 -0.94 -3.93
C SER A 182 23.30 -2.03 -3.68
N LEU A 183 23.18 -3.18 -4.35
CA LEU A 183 24.12 -4.29 -4.26
C LEU A 183 25.45 -3.92 -4.93
N CYS A 184 25.40 -3.34 -6.14
CA CYS A 184 26.59 -2.86 -6.84
C CYS A 184 27.36 -1.82 -6.00
N LEU A 185 26.65 -0.90 -5.34
CA LEU A 185 27.27 0.11 -4.47
C LEU A 185 27.86 -0.45 -3.18
N ASP A 186 27.40 -1.61 -2.73
CA ASP A 186 28.02 -2.35 -1.62
C ASP A 186 29.20 -3.24 -2.10
N GLY A 187 29.59 -3.14 -3.37
CA GLY A 187 30.77 -3.80 -3.94
C GLY A 187 30.52 -5.18 -4.54
N TRP A 188 29.27 -5.57 -4.76
CA TRP A 188 28.94 -6.81 -5.46
C TRP A 188 29.31 -6.72 -6.94
N ASP A 189 29.75 -7.84 -7.52
CA ASP A 189 29.90 -7.93 -8.97
C ASP A 189 28.54 -7.73 -9.66
N VAL A 190 28.55 -7.08 -10.83
CA VAL A 190 27.32 -6.75 -11.56
C VAL A 190 26.53 -8.01 -11.94
N SER A 191 27.20 -9.09 -12.32
CA SER A 191 26.54 -10.34 -12.68
C SER A 191 25.93 -11.05 -11.47
N GLU A 192 26.61 -11.01 -10.32
CA GLU A 192 26.11 -11.56 -9.06
C GLU A 192 24.90 -10.77 -8.56
N ALA A 193 25.00 -9.43 -8.56
CA ALA A 193 23.90 -8.55 -8.18
C ALA A 193 22.66 -8.76 -9.07
N ALA A 194 22.84 -8.89 -10.38
CA ALA A 194 21.75 -9.17 -11.30
C ALA A 194 21.15 -10.57 -11.05
N GLY A 195 21.98 -11.58 -10.75
CA GLY A 195 21.53 -12.92 -10.41
C GLY A 195 20.63 -12.98 -9.17
N VAL A 196 20.95 -12.19 -8.13
CA VAL A 196 20.11 -12.05 -6.92
C VAL A 196 18.75 -11.44 -7.26
N VAL A 197 18.71 -10.40 -8.09
CA VAL A 197 17.46 -9.76 -8.47
C VAL A 197 16.62 -10.67 -9.37
N ALA A 198 17.25 -11.38 -10.32
CA ALA A 198 16.59 -12.29 -11.23
C ALA A 198 16.00 -13.53 -10.53
N SER A 199 16.65 -14.05 -9.49
CA SER A 199 16.12 -15.19 -8.72
C SER A 199 14.86 -14.83 -7.93
N GLY A 200 14.68 -13.55 -7.59
CA GLY A 200 13.63 -13.08 -6.69
C GLY A 200 13.74 -13.64 -5.28
N ASP A 201 14.86 -14.31 -4.95
CA ASP A 201 15.17 -14.79 -3.61
C ASP A 201 16.00 -13.73 -2.89
N TYR A 202 15.29 -12.75 -2.36
CA TYR A 202 15.87 -11.57 -1.76
C TYR A 202 16.48 -11.83 -0.36
N GLY A 203 16.49 -13.07 0.17
CA GLY A 203 17.08 -13.43 1.48
C GLY A 203 16.43 -12.72 2.69
N GLU A 204 17.12 -12.66 3.84
CA GLU A 204 16.75 -11.81 5.00
C GLU A 204 16.73 -10.31 4.66
N THR A 205 17.41 -9.90 3.57
CA THR A 205 17.36 -8.55 2.98
C THR A 205 16.08 -8.30 2.16
N GLY A 206 15.28 -9.33 1.98
CA GLY A 206 14.06 -9.40 1.19
C GLY A 206 12.84 -9.23 2.05
N ASP A 207 12.72 -8.06 2.67
CA ASP A 207 11.71 -7.81 3.69
C ASP A 207 10.29 -8.10 3.18
N LEU A 208 9.42 -8.57 4.10
CA LEU A 208 8.07 -9.13 3.87
C LEU A 208 7.20 -8.33 2.89
N ALA A 209 7.43 -7.03 2.79
CA ALA A 209 6.78 -6.12 1.84
C ALA A 209 6.95 -6.56 0.38
N THR A 210 8.12 -7.08 -0.01
CA THR A 210 8.43 -7.46 -1.40
C THR A 210 7.62 -8.68 -1.86
N ARG A 211 7.33 -9.63 -0.95
CA ARG A 211 6.52 -10.83 -1.25
C ARG A 211 5.04 -10.51 -1.45
N GLN A 212 4.49 -9.54 -0.72
CA GLN A 212 3.09 -9.13 -0.84
C GLN A 212 2.84 -8.17 -2.02
N SER A 213 3.85 -7.39 -2.44
CA SER A 213 3.72 -6.41 -3.53
C SER A 213 3.64 -6.98 -4.95
N ARG A 214 4.06 -8.24 -5.18
CA ARG A 214 3.96 -8.87 -6.52
C ARG A 214 2.53 -9.12 -7.00
N GLU A 215 1.53 -9.09 -6.10
CA GLU A 215 0.10 -9.28 -6.45
C GLU A 215 -0.72 -7.98 -6.48
N ALA A 216 -0.10 -6.82 -6.27
CA ALA A 216 -0.81 -5.54 -6.22
C ALA A 216 0.08 -4.39 -6.67
N THR A 217 0.39 -4.33 -7.97
CA THR A 217 1.02 -3.15 -8.55
C THR A 217 -0.02 -2.02 -8.56
N PRO A 218 0.21 -0.90 -7.86
CA PRO A 218 -0.63 0.29 -7.98
C PRO A 218 -0.66 0.75 -9.45
N VAL A 219 -1.85 1.04 -9.99
CA VAL A 219 -1.97 1.69 -11.31
C VAL A 219 -1.42 3.11 -11.22
N SER A 220 -0.68 3.57 -12.23
CA SER A 220 -0.08 4.89 -12.19
C SER A 220 -1.17 5.98 -12.02
N PRO A 221 -1.05 6.87 -11.02
CA PRO A 221 -2.02 7.94 -10.81
C PRO A 221 -1.72 9.17 -11.67
N PHE A 222 -0.76 9.06 -12.58
CA PHE A 222 -0.35 10.05 -13.56
C PHE A 222 -1.14 9.81 -14.86
N GLY A 223 -2.31 10.43 -14.95
CA GLY A 223 -3.24 10.27 -16.07
C GLY A 223 -4.68 10.08 -15.62
N GLY A 224 -5.26 11.13 -15.04
CA GLY A 224 -6.66 11.17 -14.61
C GLY A 224 -7.19 12.59 -14.61
N SER A 225 -7.23 13.22 -15.79
CA SER A 225 -7.93 14.48 -16.00
C SER A 225 -9.43 14.24 -16.16
N ASP A 226 -10.12 13.87 -15.10
CA ASP A 226 -11.57 14.08 -15.00
C ASP A 226 -11.82 15.38 -14.23
N GLY A 227 -11.75 16.48 -14.99
CA GLY A 227 -12.57 17.69 -14.80
C GLY A 227 -12.56 18.38 -13.44
N TYR A 228 -11.47 19.09 -13.10
CA TYR A 228 -11.59 20.28 -12.24
C TYR A 228 -11.59 21.54 -13.10
N GLY A 229 -12.78 21.88 -13.59
CA GLY A 229 -13.04 23.19 -14.19
C GLY A 229 -12.80 24.29 -13.16
N SER A 230 -11.90 25.21 -13.50
CA SER A 230 -11.71 26.47 -12.78
C SER A 230 -13.03 27.25 -12.76
N GLY A 231 -13.58 27.44 -11.56
CA GLY A 231 -14.75 28.27 -11.30
C GLY A 231 -14.44 29.31 -10.22
N SER A 232 -13.89 30.44 -10.65
CA SER A 232 -13.88 31.69 -9.88
C SER A 232 -15.33 32.03 -9.47
N GLY A 233 -15.61 32.01 -8.16
CA GLY A 233 -16.96 32.13 -7.62
C GLY A 233 -16.99 32.88 -6.28
N ARG A 234 -16.86 34.20 -6.37
CA ARG A 234 -17.04 35.23 -5.35
C ARG A 234 -18.09 34.88 -4.27
N LEU A 235 -17.68 34.89 -2.99
CA LEU A 235 -18.55 34.86 -1.82
C LEU A 235 -19.63 35.96 -1.89
N ARG A 236 -20.90 35.55 -1.93
CA ARG A 236 -22.03 36.42 -1.57
C ARG A 236 -22.98 35.71 -0.60
N ARG A 237 -23.21 36.42 0.50
CA ARG A 237 -24.17 36.15 1.56
C ARG A 237 -25.60 36.40 1.03
N GLY A 238 -26.55 35.52 1.31
CA GLY A 238 -27.96 35.72 0.96
C GLY A 238 -28.88 34.61 1.48
N VAL A 239 -29.82 35.00 2.32
CA VAL A 239 -30.84 34.21 3.03
C VAL A 239 -31.96 33.76 2.09
N GLY A 240 -32.56 32.58 2.33
CA GLY A 240 -33.83 32.17 1.70
C GLY A 240 -34.16 30.69 1.90
N SER A 241 -35.28 30.42 2.58
CA SER A 241 -35.84 29.11 2.94
C SER A 241 -36.63 28.42 1.81
N SER A 242 -36.71 27.09 1.87
CA SER A 242 -37.92 26.22 1.77
C SER A 242 -37.63 24.91 1.03
N GLY A 243 -38.29 23.83 1.47
CA GLY A 243 -37.91 22.43 1.28
C GLY A 243 -38.33 21.75 -0.04
N HIS A 244 -37.73 20.59 -0.32
CA HIS A 244 -38.37 19.28 -0.16
C HIS A 244 -37.37 18.12 -0.43
N ASP A 245 -37.40 17.15 0.50
CA ASP A 245 -37.30 15.69 0.39
C ASP A 245 -36.18 14.98 -0.40
N GLY A 246 -35.46 14.09 0.31
CA GLY A 246 -35.11 12.78 -0.21
C GLY A 246 -33.64 12.35 -0.16
N ALA A 247 -33.09 12.04 1.02
CA ALA A 247 -32.10 10.97 1.20
C ALA A 247 -31.89 10.69 2.71
N GLU A 248 -32.43 9.56 3.19
CA GLU A 248 -32.18 9.06 4.54
C GLU A 248 -30.68 8.80 4.75
N ALA A 249 -30.14 9.42 5.79
CA ALA A 249 -28.81 9.17 6.32
C ALA A 249 -28.62 7.69 6.66
N ARG A 250 -27.66 7.02 6.01
CA ARG A 250 -27.18 5.72 6.45
C ARG A 250 -26.26 5.93 7.65
N ALA A 251 -26.71 5.42 8.79
CA ALA A 251 -26.04 5.46 10.08
C ALA A 251 -24.55 5.12 9.97
N GLY A 252 -23.72 6.00 10.54
CA GLY A 252 -22.30 5.79 10.78
C GLY A 252 -22.08 4.56 11.66
N TRP A 253 -20.96 3.89 11.43
CA TRP A 253 -20.50 2.78 12.26
C TRP A 253 -20.16 3.30 13.66
N ILE A 254 -20.69 2.63 14.68
CA ILE A 254 -20.27 2.75 16.08
C ILE A 254 -19.71 1.37 16.42
N ALA A 255 -18.43 1.30 16.81
CA ALA A 255 -17.86 0.08 17.35
C ALA A 255 -18.66 -0.31 18.61
N PRO A 256 -19.01 -1.58 18.83
CA PRO A 256 -19.57 -2.00 20.10
C PRO A 256 -18.57 -1.66 21.21
N ASP A 257 -19.00 -0.86 22.18
CA ASP A 257 -18.19 -0.48 23.32
C ASP A 257 -17.65 -1.73 24.03
N GLY A 258 -16.32 -1.82 24.22
CA GLY A 258 -15.70 -2.80 25.13
C GLY A 258 -14.81 -3.89 24.51
N LEU A 259 -14.49 -3.88 23.21
CA LEU A 259 -13.52 -4.83 22.65
C LEU A 259 -12.06 -4.36 22.86
N PRO A 260 -11.16 -5.18 23.43
CA PRO A 260 -9.74 -4.83 23.53
C PRO A 260 -9.08 -4.79 22.14
N ALA A 261 -8.04 -3.94 22.01
CA ALA A 261 -7.28 -3.78 20.78
C ALA A 261 -6.72 -5.13 20.27
N PRO A 262 -6.73 -5.39 18.94
CA PRO A 262 -6.32 -6.67 18.38
C PRO A 262 -4.84 -6.95 18.64
N ARG A 263 -4.52 -8.18 19.06
CA ARG A 263 -3.15 -8.67 19.15
C ARG A 263 -2.77 -9.23 17.78
N ILE A 264 -1.69 -8.72 17.17
CA ILE A 264 -1.19 -9.22 15.89
C ILE A 264 -0.62 -10.62 16.10
N ALA A 265 -1.37 -11.67 15.72
CA ALA A 265 -0.90 -13.04 15.67
C ALA A 265 -0.48 -13.41 14.24
N VAL A 266 0.70 -14.04 14.13
CA VAL A 266 1.24 -14.61 12.89
C VAL A 266 0.35 -15.77 12.44
N ALA A 267 0.00 -15.81 11.15
CA ALA A 267 -0.94 -16.76 10.55
C ALA A 267 -0.73 -18.22 11.01
N SER A 268 -1.71 -18.76 11.75
CA SER A 268 -1.80 -20.19 12.07
C SER A 268 -2.45 -20.97 10.93
N GLN A 269 -2.00 -22.21 10.76
CA GLN A 269 -2.45 -23.14 9.72
C GLN A 269 -3.97 -23.40 9.80
N ALA A 270 -4.61 -23.47 8.63
CA ALA A 270 -6.04 -23.75 8.53
C ALA A 270 -6.37 -25.17 9.00
N THR A 271 -7.31 -25.30 9.94
CA THR A 271 -7.91 -26.58 10.35
C THR A 271 -8.73 -27.20 9.21
N GLU A 272 -8.88 -28.53 9.22
CA GLU A 272 -9.60 -29.31 8.18
C GLU A 272 -11.07 -28.88 7.94
N LEU A 273 -11.68 -28.14 8.88
CA LEU A 273 -13.09 -27.73 8.86
C LEU A 273 -13.35 -26.35 8.20
N GLY A 274 -12.31 -25.52 8.10
CA GLY A 274 -12.36 -24.18 7.50
C GLY A 274 -12.87 -23.06 8.45
N PRO A 275 -12.57 -21.79 8.14
CA PRO A 275 -12.68 -20.66 9.07
C PRO A 275 -14.10 -20.33 9.53
N VAL A 276 -15.14 -20.73 8.80
CA VAL A 276 -16.55 -20.48 9.18
C VAL A 276 -17.00 -21.43 10.29
N GLU A 277 -16.55 -22.70 10.26
CA GLU A 277 -16.91 -23.68 11.28
C GLU A 277 -16.24 -23.33 12.62
N ASP A 278 -14.96 -22.99 12.57
CA ASP A 278 -14.18 -22.60 13.73
C ASP A 278 -14.77 -21.34 14.39
N PHE A 279 -15.14 -20.32 13.58
CA PHE A 279 -15.84 -19.14 14.09
C PHE A 279 -17.16 -19.45 14.81
N VAL A 280 -17.98 -20.32 14.21
CA VAL A 280 -19.28 -20.69 14.78
C VAL A 280 -19.10 -21.47 16.09
N THR A 281 -18.08 -22.32 16.15
CA THR A 281 -17.77 -23.15 17.33
C THR A 281 -17.20 -22.30 18.47
N ASP A 282 -16.22 -21.45 18.16
CA ASP A 282 -15.41 -20.76 19.15
C ASP A 282 -16.07 -19.47 19.65
N ALA A 283 -16.67 -18.70 18.73
CA ALA A 283 -17.09 -17.33 18.99
C ALA A 283 -18.61 -17.11 18.93
N CYS A 284 -19.40 -18.09 18.50
CA CYS A 284 -20.85 -17.95 18.43
C CYS A 284 -21.59 -18.73 19.52
N ALA A 285 -22.79 -18.25 19.84
CA ALA A 285 -23.82 -19.03 20.52
C ALA A 285 -24.86 -19.49 19.50
N THR A 286 -25.14 -20.80 19.49
CA THR A 286 -26.07 -21.43 18.55
C THR A 286 -27.33 -21.91 19.26
N GLY A 287 -28.50 -21.77 18.65
CA GLY A 287 -29.77 -22.27 19.19
C GLY A 287 -31.00 -21.46 18.77
N GLY A 288 -32.20 -21.96 19.05
CA GLY A 288 -33.46 -21.38 18.54
C GLY A 288 -33.79 -19.95 19.00
N ARG A 289 -33.11 -19.44 20.04
CA ARG A 289 -33.23 -18.05 20.51
C ARG A 289 -32.11 -17.13 19.99
N ALA A 290 -31.07 -17.68 19.39
CA ALA A 290 -29.95 -16.91 18.87
C ALA A 290 -30.34 -16.23 17.56
N MET A 291 -30.16 -14.91 17.50
CA MET A 291 -30.40 -14.14 16.30
C MET A 291 -29.51 -12.89 16.25
N MET A 292 -28.97 -12.60 15.07
CA MET A 292 -28.10 -11.44 14.88
C MET A 292 -28.29 -10.85 13.49
N LEU A 293 -28.05 -9.54 13.34
CA LEU A 293 -28.08 -8.88 12.05
C LEU A 293 -27.00 -9.46 11.15
N ALA A 294 -27.32 -9.66 9.86
CA ALA A 294 -26.39 -10.27 8.92
C ALA A 294 -25.10 -9.45 8.72
N GLY A 295 -25.21 -8.12 8.83
CA GLY A 295 -24.04 -7.23 8.78
C GLY A 295 -23.15 -7.38 10.02
N GLU A 296 -23.75 -7.40 11.21
CA GLU A 296 -23.03 -7.52 12.49
C GLU A 296 -22.36 -8.89 12.61
N LEU A 297 -23.07 -9.97 12.29
CA LEU A 297 -22.50 -11.32 12.36
C LEU A 297 -21.32 -11.50 11.41
N TYR A 298 -21.39 -10.91 10.20
CA TYR A 298 -20.27 -10.95 9.26
C TYR A 298 -19.09 -10.10 9.75
N ALA A 299 -19.35 -8.95 10.40
CA ALA A 299 -18.30 -8.13 10.98
C ALA A 299 -17.58 -8.88 12.12
N SER A 300 -18.33 -9.54 13.01
CA SER A 300 -17.77 -10.41 14.05
C SER A 300 -16.95 -11.56 13.48
N TYR A 301 -17.43 -12.20 12.40
CA TYR A 301 -16.70 -13.24 11.69
C TYR A 301 -15.36 -12.73 11.12
N ALA A 302 -15.40 -11.58 10.42
CA ALA A 302 -14.19 -11.00 9.84
C ALA A 302 -13.16 -10.61 10.91
N TYR A 303 -13.61 -10.07 12.04
CA TYR A 303 -12.77 -9.76 13.19
C TYR A 303 -12.16 -11.02 13.80
N TRP A 304 -12.97 -12.04 14.07
CA TRP A 304 -12.50 -13.30 14.62
C TRP A 304 -11.50 -13.99 13.68
N CYS A 305 -11.73 -13.95 12.36
CA CYS A 305 -10.75 -14.47 11.39
C CYS A 305 -9.41 -13.75 11.50
N LEU A 306 -9.42 -12.42 11.63
CA LEU A 306 -8.19 -11.64 11.79
C LEU A 306 -7.43 -12.04 13.08
N ASP A 307 -8.15 -12.15 14.20
CA ASP A 307 -7.57 -12.51 15.50
C ASP A 307 -6.99 -13.94 15.51
N ASN A 308 -7.55 -14.83 14.69
CA ASN A 308 -7.15 -16.23 14.58
C ASN A 308 -6.30 -16.55 13.33
N GLY A 309 -5.79 -15.52 12.63
CA GLY A 309 -4.87 -15.68 11.49
C GLY A 309 -5.50 -16.21 10.20
N TYR A 310 -6.83 -16.19 10.08
CA TYR A 310 -7.59 -16.61 8.92
C TYR A 310 -7.85 -15.48 7.91
N LEU A 311 -7.89 -15.84 6.63
CA LEU A 311 -8.46 -14.98 5.58
C LEU A 311 -9.99 -15.11 5.57
N ALA A 312 -10.67 -14.04 5.96
CA ALA A 312 -12.12 -13.99 5.96
C ALA A 312 -12.68 -14.25 4.55
N HIS A 313 -13.68 -15.13 4.47
CA HIS A 313 -14.42 -15.34 3.24
C HIS A 313 -15.27 -14.13 2.88
N SER A 314 -15.54 -13.92 1.58
CA SER A 314 -16.48 -12.88 1.15
C SER A 314 -17.84 -13.06 1.83
N GLN A 315 -18.55 -11.96 2.10
CA GLN A 315 -19.87 -11.99 2.76
C GLN A 315 -20.87 -12.92 2.07
N ARG A 316 -20.78 -13.05 0.74
CA ARG A 316 -21.58 -13.99 -0.04
C ARG A 316 -21.21 -15.44 0.26
N LYS A 317 -19.92 -15.78 0.27
CA LYS A 317 -19.43 -17.14 0.57
C LYS A 317 -19.72 -17.52 2.02
N PHE A 318 -19.44 -16.62 2.97
CA PHE A 318 -19.82 -16.77 4.38
C PHE A 318 -21.32 -17.06 4.56
N GLY A 319 -22.17 -16.29 3.89
CA GLY A 319 -23.62 -16.51 3.95
C GLY A 319 -24.07 -17.84 3.35
N LEU A 320 -23.46 -18.29 2.26
CA LEU A 320 -23.73 -19.62 1.69
C LEU A 320 -23.32 -20.73 2.64
N GLU A 321 -22.16 -20.57 3.28
CA GLU A 321 -21.62 -21.53 4.24
C GLU A 321 -22.41 -21.63 5.54
N LEU A 322 -22.96 -20.52 6.04
CA LEU A 322 -23.91 -20.54 7.16
C LEU A 322 -25.22 -21.23 6.78
N ALA A 323 -25.75 -20.95 5.58
CA ALA A 323 -26.99 -21.57 5.12
C ALA A 323 -26.83 -23.10 4.93
N ALA A 324 -25.68 -23.54 4.41
CA ALA A 324 -25.35 -24.96 4.26
C ALA A 324 -25.29 -25.71 5.61
N ARG A 325 -25.01 -25.00 6.69
CA ARG A 325 -24.96 -25.50 8.07
C ARG A 325 -26.30 -25.42 8.81
N GLY A 326 -27.38 -25.03 8.12
CA GLY A 326 -28.73 -25.04 8.66
C GLY A 326 -29.17 -23.74 9.35
N TYR A 327 -28.37 -22.68 9.27
CA TYR A 327 -28.79 -21.35 9.75
C TYR A 327 -29.69 -20.67 8.73
N GLU A 328 -30.74 -19.99 9.20
CA GLU A 328 -31.72 -19.36 8.32
C GLU A 328 -31.50 -17.86 8.21
N ARG A 329 -31.51 -17.34 6.98
CA ARG A 329 -31.53 -15.89 6.72
C ARG A 329 -32.94 -15.40 6.48
N LYS A 330 -33.48 -14.57 7.38
CA LYS A 330 -34.82 -13.95 7.22
C LYS A 330 -34.75 -12.43 7.17
N ARG A 331 -35.66 -11.82 6.42
CA ARG A 331 -35.85 -10.36 6.42
C ARG A 331 -36.81 -10.01 7.55
N ARG A 332 -36.40 -9.15 8.49
CA ARG A 332 -37.21 -8.73 9.64
C ARG A 332 -36.94 -7.27 9.97
N GLY A 333 -37.99 -6.50 10.29
CA GLY A 333 -37.97 -5.12 10.82
C GLY A 333 -37.14 -4.09 10.02
N LYS A 334 -37.77 -3.04 9.47
CA LYS A 334 -37.09 -1.98 8.68
C LYS A 334 -36.28 -2.53 7.48
N GLY A 335 -36.69 -3.68 6.93
CA GLY A 335 -36.09 -4.24 5.71
C GLY A 335 -34.71 -4.90 5.87
N ARG A 336 -34.19 -5.06 7.09
CA ARG A 336 -32.85 -5.64 7.34
C ARG A 336 -32.86 -7.18 7.31
N HIS A 337 -31.69 -7.75 7.03
CA HIS A 337 -31.48 -9.21 7.01
C HIS A 337 -30.91 -9.68 8.34
N TRP A 338 -31.46 -10.77 8.86
CA TRP A 338 -31.10 -11.40 10.11
C TRP A 338 -30.74 -12.86 9.88
N TRP A 339 -29.76 -13.36 10.61
CA TRP A 339 -29.50 -14.79 10.79
C TRP A 339 -30.23 -15.29 12.02
N ILE A 340 -30.83 -16.48 11.91
CA ILE A 340 -31.56 -17.17 12.96
C ILE A 340 -30.86 -18.49 13.25
N GLY A 341 -30.69 -18.80 14.53
CA GLY A 341 -30.00 -19.99 15.00
C GLY A 341 -28.55 -19.73 15.41
N VAL A 342 -28.02 -18.53 15.15
CA VAL A 342 -26.63 -18.14 15.42
C VAL A 342 -26.54 -16.66 15.81
N GLN A 343 -25.70 -16.36 16.81
CA GLN A 343 -25.33 -15.01 17.22
C GLN A 343 -23.91 -15.00 17.79
N TYR A 344 -23.22 -13.86 17.74
CA TYR A 344 -21.93 -13.72 18.40
C TYR A 344 -22.08 -13.79 19.93
N ARG A 345 -21.13 -14.45 20.61
CA ARG A 345 -21.12 -14.57 22.07
C ARG A 345 -20.46 -13.32 22.65
N GLU A 346 -21.22 -12.48 23.33
CA GLU A 346 -20.64 -11.35 24.09
C GLU A 346 -19.80 -11.90 25.26
N SER A 347 -18.57 -11.42 25.38
CA SER A 347 -17.69 -11.71 26.51
C SER A 347 -18.33 -11.15 27.78
N VAL A 348 -18.60 -11.99 28.77
CA VAL A 348 -18.91 -11.51 30.12
C VAL A 348 -17.60 -10.95 30.68
N THR A 349 -17.49 -9.62 30.74
CA THR A 349 -16.43 -8.91 31.48
C THR A 349 -16.37 -9.30 32.94
#